data_AF-A0A0A9Z2K6-F1
#
_entry.id   AF-A0A0A9Z2K6-F1
#
_cell.length_a   1.000
_cell.length_b   1.000
_cell.length_c   1.000
_cell.angle_alpha   90.00
_cell.angle_beta   90.00
_cell.angle_gamma   90.00
#
_symmetry.space_group_name_H-M   'P 1'
#
loop_
_entity.id
_entity.type
_entity.pdbx_description
1 polymer ?
#
loop_
_entity_poly.entity_id
_entity_poly.type
_entity_poly.pdbx_seq_one_letter_code
_entity_poly.pdbx_strand_id
1 'polypeptide(L)'
;EILLRDPDANYVGDDKKEVPDICQSLPCRSPHRTGFYYAGPALEGSACGVGKTCQGGTCTAIKGGDVSEVVAGGWGPWKYSKCQSGCTSHSKGFQQKQRQCNNPSPVYSIDGCKGPSYGVSLCGDEKICKYKKRVTAADFASRKCYEFNRYLPALDKYGAGLQAPHEQGRLWVSCAVFCRREDSGLYYSPRIELNDIGLDPYFPDGTWCHNDGISDYYCMQHHCLPENFQLTKDSIWITDLLMAQNALPHPLKLPDDLQNYLSLDAHGKPISTTYQDNNFLKPPSEDEWATVDYVEIKN
;
A
#
# COMPACT_ATOMS: atom_id res chain seq x y z
N GLU A 1 9.12 9.66 -13.23
CA GLU A 1 10.28 9.70 -12.29
C GLU A 1 9.91 9.92 -10.81
N ILE A 2 8.63 10.04 -10.45
CA ILE A 2 8.15 10.31 -9.07
C ILE A 2 8.05 9.03 -8.21
N LEU A 3 8.26 7.83 -8.79
CA LEU A 3 7.73 6.57 -8.26
C LEU A 3 8.68 5.71 -7.40
N LEU A 4 9.93 6.11 -7.14
CA LEU A 4 10.93 5.23 -6.48
C LEU A 4 11.78 5.90 -5.38
N ARG A 5 11.25 6.91 -4.68
CA ARG A 5 11.94 7.57 -3.55
C ARG A 5 11.15 7.56 -2.26
N ASP A 6 10.22 6.62 -2.11
CA ASP A 6 9.47 6.48 -0.87
C ASP A 6 10.40 5.92 0.24
N PRO A 7 10.74 6.71 1.26
CA PRO A 7 11.63 6.27 2.33
C PRO A 7 10.98 5.22 3.25
N ASP A 8 9.67 5.03 3.17
CA ASP A 8 8.92 4.05 3.94
C ASP A 8 8.75 2.72 3.18
N ALA A 9 9.24 2.64 1.94
CA ALA A 9 9.22 1.42 1.15
C ALA A 9 10.16 0.36 1.73
N ASN A 10 9.72 -0.90 1.68
CA ASN A 10 10.47 -2.06 2.13
C ASN A 10 10.54 -3.11 1.02
N TYR A 11 11.61 -3.88 1.00
CA TYR A 11 11.76 -5.04 0.13
C TYR A 11 10.68 -6.08 0.42
N VAL A 12 10.11 -6.67 -0.63
CA VAL A 12 9.17 -7.79 -0.55
C VAL A 12 9.90 -9.04 -1.02
N GLY A 13 10.27 -9.92 -0.11
CA GLY A 13 10.82 -11.20 -0.50
C GLY A 13 10.69 -12.26 0.58
N ASP A 14 10.86 -13.50 0.13
CA ASP A 14 10.86 -14.65 1.01
C ASP A 14 12.02 -14.56 2.02
N ASP A 15 11.87 -15.23 3.17
CA ASP A 15 12.94 -15.48 4.15
C ASP A 15 14.05 -16.43 3.61
N LYS A 16 14.32 -16.37 2.30
CA LYS A 16 15.38 -17.11 1.64
C LYS A 16 16.73 -16.52 2.02
N LYS A 17 17.69 -17.41 2.23
CA LYS A 17 19.08 -17.04 2.58
C LYS A 17 19.85 -16.36 1.43
N GLU A 18 19.30 -16.40 0.22
CA GLU A 18 19.84 -15.77 -0.98
C GLU A 18 18.68 -15.34 -1.89
N VAL A 19 18.80 -14.14 -2.47
CA VAL A 19 17.79 -13.47 -3.30
C VAL A 19 18.47 -12.83 -4.51
N PRO A 20 19.07 -13.63 -5.42
CA PRO A 20 19.90 -13.12 -6.51
C PRO A 20 19.15 -12.20 -7.48
N ASP A 21 17.83 -12.42 -7.63
CA ASP A 21 16.97 -11.71 -8.57
C ASP A 21 16.87 -10.21 -8.27
N ILE A 22 17.12 -9.79 -7.01
CA ILE A 22 17.09 -8.36 -6.64
C ILE A 22 18.13 -7.54 -7.39
N CYS A 23 19.22 -8.17 -7.84
CA CYS A 23 20.25 -7.50 -8.61
C CYS A 23 19.77 -7.12 -10.01
N GLN A 24 18.67 -7.70 -10.49
CA GLN A 24 18.05 -7.36 -11.76
C GLN A 24 16.77 -6.55 -11.57
N SER A 25 15.95 -6.91 -10.58
CA SER A 25 14.67 -6.28 -10.33
C SER A 25 14.31 -6.41 -8.85
N LEU A 26 14.13 -5.28 -8.17
CA LEU A 26 13.89 -5.25 -6.73
C LEU A 26 12.39 -5.08 -6.44
N PRO A 27 11.69 -6.12 -5.96
CA PRO A 27 10.30 -5.98 -5.51
C PRO A 27 10.21 -5.19 -4.21
N CYS A 28 9.38 -4.16 -4.21
CA CYS A 28 9.20 -3.22 -3.11
C CYS A 28 7.72 -3.07 -2.78
N ARG A 29 7.44 -2.74 -1.53
CA ARG A 29 6.12 -2.36 -1.06
C ARG A 29 6.21 -1.14 -0.17
N SER A 30 5.23 -0.25 -0.32
CA SER A 30 5.10 0.94 0.49
C SER A 30 3.81 0.86 1.33
N PRO A 31 3.81 1.39 2.57
CA PRO A 31 2.58 1.57 3.35
C PRO A 31 1.61 2.60 2.73
N HIS A 32 2.08 3.40 1.77
CA HIS A 32 1.30 4.43 1.09
C HIS A 32 0.74 3.97 -0.26
N ARG A 33 0.95 2.70 -0.64
CA ARG A 33 0.55 2.14 -1.93
C ARG A 33 -0.04 0.74 -1.77
N THR A 34 -0.98 0.41 -2.64
CA THR A 34 -1.55 -0.94 -2.74
C THR A 34 -0.60 -1.84 -3.54
N GLY A 35 -0.55 -3.13 -3.20
CA GLY A 35 0.26 -4.13 -3.90
C GLY A 35 1.76 -3.99 -3.69
N PHE A 36 2.54 -4.57 -4.61
CA PHE A 36 3.99 -4.37 -4.69
C PHE A 36 4.37 -3.81 -6.05
N TYR A 37 5.57 -3.29 -6.17
CA TYR A 37 6.10 -2.77 -7.43
C TYR A 37 7.54 -3.21 -7.59
N TYR A 38 7.92 -3.53 -8.82
CA TYR A 38 9.32 -3.76 -9.17
C TYR A 38 10.01 -2.42 -9.38
N ALA A 39 11.00 -2.14 -8.53
CA ALA A 39 11.99 -1.14 -8.80
C ALA A 39 13.05 -1.69 -9.78
N GLY A 40 13.94 -0.80 -10.25
CA GLY A 40 15.10 -1.24 -11.02
C GLY A 40 16.06 -2.15 -10.23
N PRO A 41 17.18 -2.53 -10.85
CA PRO A 41 18.27 -3.26 -10.20
C PRO A 41 18.65 -2.68 -8.83
N ALA A 42 18.86 -3.55 -7.84
CA ALA A 42 19.49 -3.13 -6.61
C ALA A 42 20.86 -2.49 -6.88
N LEU A 43 21.24 -1.52 -6.05
CA LEU A 43 22.50 -0.80 -6.22
C LEU A 43 23.71 -1.75 -6.09
N GLU A 44 24.78 -1.46 -6.82
CA GLU A 44 26.07 -2.15 -6.68
C GLU A 44 26.51 -2.21 -5.20
N GLY A 45 26.89 -3.40 -4.74
CA GLY A 45 27.24 -3.65 -3.34
C GLY A 45 26.06 -4.03 -2.43
N SER A 46 24.81 -3.97 -2.91
CA SER A 46 23.63 -4.40 -2.16
C SER A 46 23.72 -5.90 -1.84
N ALA A 47 23.43 -6.28 -0.60
CA ALA A 47 23.49 -7.68 -0.17
C ALA A 47 22.39 -8.50 -0.84
N CYS A 48 22.78 -9.55 -1.56
CA CYS A 48 21.86 -10.47 -2.26
C CYS A 48 21.97 -11.92 -1.75
N GLY A 49 22.84 -12.13 -0.75
CA GLY A 49 23.04 -13.39 -0.04
C GLY A 49 24.11 -13.21 1.02
N VAL A 50 24.29 -14.19 1.89
CA VAL A 50 25.34 -14.15 2.92
C VAL A 50 26.71 -14.09 2.23
N GLY A 51 27.47 -13.02 2.45
CA GLY A 51 28.78 -12.82 1.81
C GLY A 51 28.71 -12.58 0.30
N LYS A 52 27.54 -12.19 -0.23
CA LYS A 52 27.32 -11.91 -1.65
C LYS A 52 26.70 -10.53 -1.86
N THR A 53 27.13 -9.85 -2.91
CA THR A 53 26.64 -8.52 -3.29
C THR A 53 26.27 -8.45 -4.76
N CYS A 54 25.35 -7.55 -5.11
CA CYS A 54 25.04 -7.24 -6.50
C CYS A 54 26.24 -6.56 -7.18
N GLN A 55 26.67 -7.14 -8.29
CA GLN A 55 27.68 -6.60 -9.17
C GLN A 55 27.28 -6.78 -10.64
N GLY A 56 27.09 -5.70 -11.38
CA GLY A 56 26.71 -5.74 -12.80
C GLY A 56 25.42 -6.52 -13.05
N GLY A 57 24.43 -6.37 -12.15
CA GLY A 57 23.16 -7.09 -12.22
C GLY A 57 23.21 -8.57 -11.79
N THR A 58 24.35 -9.07 -11.31
CA THR A 58 24.52 -10.46 -10.86
C THR A 58 24.87 -10.51 -9.38
N CYS A 59 24.32 -11.48 -8.64
CA CYS A 59 24.69 -11.73 -7.26
C CYS A 59 26.01 -12.51 -7.18
N THR A 60 27.09 -11.86 -6.74
CA THR A 60 28.45 -12.44 -6.74
C THR A 60 29.04 -12.45 -5.34
N ALA A 61 29.92 -13.43 -5.06
CA ALA A 61 30.64 -13.49 -3.79
C ALA A 61 31.65 -12.34 -3.67
N ILE A 62 31.77 -11.77 -2.47
CA ILE A 62 32.70 -10.68 -2.19
C ILE A 62 34.15 -11.19 -2.37
N LYS A 63 34.92 -10.60 -3.30
CA LYS A 63 36.32 -10.98 -3.54
C LYS A 63 37.21 -10.45 -2.41
N GLY A 64 37.80 -11.35 -1.62
CA GLY A 64 38.74 -11.01 -0.56
C GLY A 64 38.10 -10.48 0.74
N GLY A 65 36.77 -10.58 0.87
CA GLY A 65 36.06 -10.18 2.08
C GLY A 65 36.10 -11.27 3.15
N ASP A 66 36.52 -10.91 4.36
CA ASP A 66 36.40 -11.79 5.52
C ASP A 66 34.92 -11.83 5.96
N VAL A 67 34.37 -13.02 6.15
CA VAL A 67 32.96 -13.24 6.54
C VAL A 67 32.70 -12.73 7.97
N SER A 68 33.76 -12.35 8.70
CA SER A 68 33.73 -11.72 10.02
C SER A 68 33.13 -10.30 10.03
N GLU A 69 32.94 -9.64 8.88
CA GLU A 69 32.37 -8.29 8.77
C GLU A 69 30.83 -8.25 8.61
N VAL A 70 30.14 -9.39 8.66
CA VAL A 70 28.67 -9.43 8.53
C VAL A 70 28.01 -8.87 9.80
N VAL A 71 27.37 -7.72 9.68
CA VAL A 71 26.64 -7.07 10.79
C VAL A 71 25.14 -7.13 10.50
N ALA A 72 24.38 -7.75 11.39
CA ALA A 72 22.93 -7.73 11.32
C ALA A 72 22.39 -6.32 11.63
N GLY A 73 21.40 -5.87 10.86
CA GLY A 73 20.82 -4.55 11.05
C GLY A 73 19.99 -4.45 12.33
N GLY A 74 20.13 -3.35 13.06
CA GLY A 74 19.32 -3.03 14.23
C GLY A 74 18.51 -1.74 14.06
N TRP A 75 17.28 -1.74 14.58
CA TRP A 75 16.40 -0.59 14.50
C TRP A 75 16.88 0.55 15.40
N GLY A 76 16.98 1.75 14.82
CA GLY A 76 17.06 2.98 15.57
C GLY A 76 15.74 3.31 16.30
N PRO A 77 15.72 4.37 17.11
CA PRO A 77 14.52 4.80 17.82
C PRO A 77 13.42 5.27 16.86
N TRP A 78 12.17 5.09 17.27
CA TRP A 78 11.01 5.65 16.56
C TRP A 78 11.01 7.18 16.63
N LYS A 79 10.79 7.81 15.49
CA LYS A 79 10.50 9.24 15.32
C LYS A 79 9.02 9.40 15.04
N TYR A 80 8.35 10.29 15.77
CA TYR A 80 6.91 10.49 15.70
C TYR A 80 6.58 11.81 14.98
N SER A 81 5.56 11.80 14.12
CA SER A 81 4.99 13.00 13.53
C SER A 81 4.15 13.76 14.55
N LYS A 82 3.73 14.98 14.18
CA LYS A 82 2.65 15.66 14.92
C LYS A 82 1.35 14.86 14.76
N CYS A 83 0.50 14.90 15.79
CA CYS A 83 -0.84 14.34 15.75
C CYS A 83 -1.68 15.07 14.69
N GLN A 84 -2.38 14.32 13.85
CA GLN A 84 -3.28 14.77 12.79
C GLN A 84 -4.65 14.11 12.96
N SER A 85 -5.69 14.62 12.29
CA SER A 85 -7.03 14.00 12.31
C SER A 85 -7.83 14.41 11.07
N GLY A 86 -8.63 13.47 10.55
CA GLY A 86 -9.64 13.72 9.54
C GLY A 86 -10.88 14.46 10.07
N CYS A 87 -11.03 14.56 11.40
CA CYS A 87 -12.18 15.13 12.09
C CYS A 87 -13.51 14.55 11.60
N THR A 88 -13.56 13.24 11.36
CA THR A 88 -14.81 12.52 11.15
C THR A 88 -15.53 12.34 12.51
N SER A 89 -16.82 12.02 12.48
CA SER A 89 -17.57 11.70 13.69
C SER A 89 -16.91 10.54 14.45
N HIS A 90 -16.77 10.69 15.77
CA HIS A 90 -16.15 9.70 16.66
C HIS A 90 -14.68 9.35 16.35
N SER A 91 -14.01 10.10 15.48
CA SER A 91 -12.60 9.85 15.17
C SER A 91 -11.68 10.11 16.36
N LYS A 92 -10.54 9.43 16.34
CA LYS A 92 -9.33 9.79 17.08
C LYS A 92 -8.37 10.54 16.16
N GLY A 93 -7.33 11.09 16.76
CA GLY A 93 -6.17 11.55 16.01
C GLY A 93 -5.22 10.39 15.73
N PHE A 94 -4.29 10.63 14.81
CA PHE A 94 -3.23 9.70 14.49
C PHE A 94 -1.89 10.42 14.38
N GLN A 95 -0.81 9.72 14.70
CA GLN A 95 0.56 10.13 14.43
C GLN A 95 1.28 9.00 13.72
N GLN A 96 2.04 9.36 12.71
CA GLN A 96 2.93 8.46 12.00
C GLN A 96 4.20 8.28 12.82
N LYS A 97 4.76 7.07 12.79
CA LYS A 97 6.06 6.77 13.38
C LYS A 97 6.95 6.09 12.37
N GLN A 98 8.19 6.53 12.29
CA GLN A 98 9.21 6.00 11.39
C GLN A 98 10.50 5.70 12.16
N ARG A 99 11.24 4.69 11.73
CA ARG A 99 12.56 4.36 12.26
C ARG A 99 13.49 3.89 11.15
N GLN A 100 14.79 4.05 11.37
CA GLN A 100 15.82 3.70 10.40
C GLN A 100 16.58 2.47 10.87
N CYS A 101 17.00 1.64 9.91
CA CYS A 101 17.84 0.47 10.18
C CYS A 101 19.31 0.87 10.26
N ASN A 102 19.70 1.50 11.38
CA ASN A 102 21.01 2.14 11.53
C ASN A 102 21.66 1.96 12.91
N ASN A 103 21.16 1.03 13.73
CA ASN A 103 21.65 0.82 15.09
C ASN A 103 21.82 -0.67 15.44
N PRO A 104 22.81 -1.38 14.87
CA PRO A 104 23.78 -0.90 13.88
C PRO A 104 23.23 -0.97 12.44
N SER A 105 23.86 -0.26 11.50
CA SER A 105 23.55 -0.43 10.07
C SER A 105 23.94 -1.83 9.60
N PRO A 106 23.12 -2.50 8.77
CA PRO A 106 23.46 -3.81 8.24
C PRO A 106 24.67 -3.72 7.30
N VAL A 107 25.58 -4.70 7.40
CA VAL A 107 26.77 -4.82 6.54
C VAL A 107 26.81 -6.26 6.00
N TYR A 108 26.81 -6.40 4.67
CA TYR A 108 26.82 -7.70 3.95
C TYR A 108 25.79 -8.74 4.45
N SER A 109 24.69 -8.27 5.03
CA SER A 109 23.63 -9.08 5.60
C SER A 109 22.32 -8.86 4.84
N ILE A 110 21.71 -9.96 4.42
CA ILE A 110 20.31 -9.97 3.97
C ILE A 110 19.32 -9.92 5.15
N ASP A 111 19.76 -10.34 6.34
CA ASP A 111 19.06 -10.13 7.60
C ASP A 111 19.23 -8.64 7.97
N GLY A 112 18.43 -7.80 7.32
CA GLY A 112 18.22 -6.41 7.72
C GLY A 112 17.43 -6.33 9.04
N CYS A 113 16.89 -5.15 9.33
CA CYS A 113 16.10 -4.97 10.54
C CYS A 113 14.75 -5.68 10.43
N LYS A 114 14.47 -6.60 11.38
CA LYS A 114 13.21 -7.35 11.42
C LYS A 114 12.10 -6.49 12.02
N GLY A 115 10.99 -6.29 11.30
CA GLY A 115 9.89 -5.43 11.74
C GLY A 115 9.56 -4.32 10.73
N PRO A 116 8.51 -3.53 10.95
CA PRO A 116 8.20 -2.39 10.08
C PRO A 116 9.17 -1.22 10.30
N SER A 117 9.50 -0.50 9.25
CA SER A 117 10.13 0.84 9.32
C SER A 117 9.13 1.96 9.60
N TYR A 118 7.85 1.74 9.28
CA TYR A 118 6.76 2.71 9.38
C TYR A 118 5.57 2.13 10.17
N GLY A 119 4.89 2.97 10.95
CA GLY A 119 3.68 2.60 11.65
C GLY A 119 2.81 3.80 11.97
N VAL A 120 1.62 3.53 12.48
CA VAL A 120 0.67 4.56 12.94
C VAL A 120 0.32 4.30 14.40
N SER A 121 0.02 5.36 15.14
CA SER A 121 -0.46 5.25 16.52
C SER A 121 -1.51 6.32 16.77
N LEU A 122 -2.55 5.97 17.54
CA LEU A 122 -3.63 6.89 17.85
C LEU A 122 -3.18 7.95 18.87
N CYS A 123 -3.82 9.11 18.81
CA CYS A 123 -3.65 10.23 19.73
C CYS A 123 -4.97 11.00 19.90
N GLY A 124 -5.07 11.87 20.90
CA GLY A 124 -6.26 12.71 21.09
C GLY A 124 -6.37 13.78 20.01
N ASP A 125 -7.55 13.95 19.40
CA ASP A 125 -7.81 14.95 18.37
C ASP A 125 -8.60 16.18 18.87
N GLU A 126 -8.86 16.28 20.18
CA GLU A 126 -9.74 17.31 20.74
C GLU A 126 -9.25 18.72 20.41
N LYS A 127 -7.93 18.94 20.48
CA LYS A 127 -7.30 20.23 20.13
C LYS A 127 -7.28 20.47 18.62
N ILE A 128 -7.15 19.42 17.81
CA ILE A 128 -7.04 19.50 16.34
C ILE A 128 -8.41 19.80 15.72
N CYS A 129 -9.45 19.15 16.24
CA CYS A 129 -10.81 19.25 15.76
C CYS A 129 -11.65 20.30 16.52
N LYS A 130 -11.09 20.97 17.53
CA LYS A 130 -11.80 21.99 18.35
C LYS A 130 -12.55 23.04 17.51
N TYR A 131 -11.92 23.52 16.45
CA TYR A 131 -12.44 24.57 15.58
C TYR A 131 -12.88 24.06 14.21
N LYS A 132 -12.84 22.74 13.99
CA LYS A 132 -13.28 22.12 12.74
C LYS A 132 -14.65 21.50 12.98
N LYS A 133 -15.59 21.73 12.05
CA LYS A 133 -16.86 21.01 12.07
C LYS A 133 -16.58 19.54 11.78
N ARG A 134 -16.94 18.65 12.71
CA ARG A 134 -16.90 17.21 12.45
C ARG A 134 -17.90 16.85 11.36
N VAL A 135 -17.50 15.94 10.48
CA VAL A 135 -18.32 15.47 9.35
C VAL A 135 -18.59 13.98 9.50
N THR A 136 -19.71 13.51 8.93
CA THR A 136 -19.97 12.07 8.89
C THR A 136 -18.97 11.38 7.95
N ALA A 137 -18.79 10.08 8.11
CA ALA A 137 -17.96 9.30 7.19
C ALA A 137 -18.51 9.34 5.76
N ALA A 138 -19.83 9.33 5.59
CA ALA A 138 -20.50 9.48 4.30
C ALA A 138 -20.21 10.84 3.64
N ASP A 139 -20.24 11.95 4.39
CA ASP A 139 -19.89 13.27 3.86
C ASP A 139 -18.40 13.38 3.47
N PHE A 140 -17.52 12.74 4.25
CA PHE A 140 -16.10 12.66 3.91
C PHE A 140 -15.91 11.87 2.61
N ALA A 141 -16.49 10.67 2.53
CA ALA A 141 -16.43 9.83 1.34
C ALA A 141 -17.00 10.53 0.11
N SER A 142 -18.16 11.18 0.22
CA SER A 142 -18.79 11.89 -0.91
C SER A 142 -17.90 13.00 -1.46
N ARG A 143 -17.21 13.76 -0.60
CA ARG A 143 -16.22 14.77 -1.03
C ARG A 143 -15.03 14.13 -1.75
N LYS A 144 -14.55 12.98 -1.25
CA LYS A 144 -13.48 12.23 -1.90
C LYS A 144 -13.89 11.68 -3.27
N CYS A 145 -15.10 11.16 -3.40
CA CYS A 145 -15.63 10.70 -4.68
C CYS A 145 -15.74 11.83 -5.71
N TYR A 146 -16.15 13.02 -5.28
CA TYR A 146 -16.11 14.21 -6.14
C TYR A 146 -14.69 14.57 -6.60
N GLU A 147 -13.69 14.45 -5.72
CA GLU A 147 -12.27 14.65 -6.07
C GLU A 147 -11.78 13.58 -7.06
N PHE A 148 -12.12 12.30 -6.82
CA PHE A 148 -11.71 11.16 -7.64
C PHE A 148 -12.35 11.18 -9.03
N ASN A 149 -13.58 11.66 -9.18
CA ASN A 149 -14.26 11.79 -10.48
C ASN A 149 -13.44 12.60 -11.51
N ARG A 150 -12.58 13.54 -11.07
CA ARG A 150 -11.69 14.29 -11.97
C ARG A 150 -10.70 13.40 -12.74
N TYR A 151 -10.37 12.23 -12.18
CA TYR A 151 -9.44 11.27 -12.74
C TYR A 151 -10.16 10.00 -13.23
N LEU A 152 -11.34 9.71 -12.67
CA LEU A 152 -12.13 8.52 -12.95
C LEU A 152 -13.56 8.90 -13.35
N PRO A 153 -13.82 9.21 -14.64
CA PRO A 153 -15.12 9.65 -15.12
C PRO A 153 -16.26 8.61 -14.95
N ALA A 154 -15.92 7.35 -14.69
CA ALA A 154 -16.89 6.29 -14.40
C ALA A 154 -17.57 6.44 -13.02
N LEU A 155 -17.01 7.26 -12.12
CA LEU A 155 -17.62 7.58 -10.83
C LEU A 155 -18.70 8.64 -11.00
N ASP A 156 -19.83 8.47 -10.31
CA ASP A 156 -20.88 9.49 -10.25
C ASP A 156 -20.35 10.69 -9.46
N LYS A 157 -20.20 11.83 -10.16
CA LYS A 157 -19.66 13.08 -9.60
C LYS A 157 -20.50 13.61 -8.43
N TYR A 158 -21.81 13.40 -8.46
CA TYR A 158 -22.76 13.85 -7.44
C TYR A 158 -23.29 12.69 -6.58
N GLY A 159 -22.75 11.50 -6.80
CA GLY A 159 -23.09 10.29 -6.08
C GLY A 159 -22.65 10.37 -4.62
N ALA A 160 -23.41 9.68 -3.76
CA ALA A 160 -23.01 9.49 -2.38
C ALA A 160 -21.73 8.65 -2.30
N GLY A 161 -20.87 8.99 -1.35
CA GLY A 161 -19.79 8.14 -0.89
C GLY A 161 -20.19 7.34 0.34
N LEU A 162 -19.57 6.17 0.51
CA LEU A 162 -19.91 5.21 1.55
C LEU A 162 -18.66 4.77 2.34
N GLN A 163 -18.82 4.63 3.66
CA GLN A 163 -17.95 3.83 4.50
C GLN A 163 -18.62 2.47 4.70
N ALA A 164 -17.96 1.40 4.27
CA ALA A 164 -18.53 0.07 4.35
C ALA A 164 -18.49 -0.49 5.79
N PRO A 165 -19.42 -1.39 6.17
CA PRO A 165 -19.37 -2.09 7.45
C PRO A 165 -18.10 -2.94 7.62
N HIS A 166 -17.73 -3.21 8.87
CA HIS A 166 -16.53 -3.99 9.18
C HIS A 166 -16.65 -5.46 8.79
N GLU A 167 -15.57 -5.97 8.19
CA GLU A 167 -15.44 -7.35 7.76
C GLU A 167 -14.17 -7.96 8.32
N GLN A 168 -14.34 -9.04 9.09
CA GLN A 168 -13.22 -9.73 9.72
C GLN A 168 -12.23 -10.34 8.72
N GLY A 169 -12.71 -10.74 7.53
CA GLY A 169 -11.87 -11.29 6.46
C GLY A 169 -11.21 -10.23 5.56
N ARG A 170 -11.68 -8.97 5.62
CA ARG A 170 -11.22 -7.87 4.76
C ARG A 170 -11.16 -6.58 5.55
N LEU A 171 -10.16 -6.50 6.42
CA LEU A 171 -10.01 -5.40 7.38
C LEU A 171 -9.91 -4.02 6.72
N TRP A 172 -9.54 -3.94 5.44
CA TRP A 172 -9.46 -2.70 4.69
C TRP A 172 -10.82 -2.08 4.33
N VAL A 173 -11.89 -2.88 4.26
CA VAL A 173 -13.17 -2.47 3.66
C VAL A 173 -13.79 -1.27 4.37
N SER A 174 -13.83 -1.25 5.70
CA SER A 174 -14.37 -0.08 6.44
C SER A 174 -13.49 1.15 6.45
N CYS A 175 -12.26 1.01 5.97
CA CYS A 175 -11.31 2.10 5.92
C CYS A 175 -11.05 2.58 4.49
N ALA A 176 -11.67 1.95 3.49
CA ALA A 176 -11.67 2.44 2.12
C ALA A 176 -12.87 3.34 1.84
N VAL A 177 -12.66 4.32 0.97
CA VAL A 177 -13.73 5.15 0.41
C VAL A 177 -14.37 4.40 -0.74
N PHE A 178 -15.69 4.22 -0.66
CA PHE A 178 -16.50 3.68 -1.75
C PHE A 178 -17.29 4.78 -2.43
N CYS A 179 -17.22 4.82 -3.74
CA CYS A 179 -17.87 5.81 -4.59
C CYS A 179 -18.92 5.16 -5.45
N ARG A 180 -20.10 5.78 -5.52
CA ARG A 180 -21.14 5.33 -6.45
C ARG A 180 -20.64 5.47 -7.89
N ARG A 181 -20.87 4.46 -8.72
CA ARG A 181 -20.58 4.48 -10.14
C ARG A 181 -21.75 5.02 -10.95
N GLU A 182 -21.46 5.78 -11.99
CA GLU A 182 -22.45 6.37 -12.90
C GLU A 182 -23.14 5.29 -13.74
N ASP A 183 -22.39 4.27 -14.17
CA ASP A 183 -22.85 3.26 -15.13
C ASP A 183 -23.77 2.19 -14.52
N SER A 184 -23.56 1.83 -13.26
CA SER A 184 -24.20 0.69 -12.59
C SER A 184 -24.95 1.08 -11.33
N GLY A 185 -24.67 2.26 -10.76
CA GLY A 185 -25.20 2.68 -9.47
C GLY A 185 -24.64 1.90 -8.27
N LEU A 186 -23.73 0.95 -8.49
CA LEU A 186 -23.02 0.19 -7.47
C LEU A 186 -21.95 1.06 -6.80
N TYR A 187 -21.49 0.66 -5.63
CA TYR A 187 -20.39 1.33 -4.93
C TYR A 187 -19.06 0.64 -5.26
N TYR A 188 -18.04 1.42 -5.58
CA TYR A 188 -16.73 0.94 -5.98
C TYR A 188 -15.63 1.70 -5.25
N SER A 189 -14.61 0.98 -4.76
CA SER A 189 -13.41 1.61 -4.20
C SER A 189 -12.28 1.58 -5.24
N PRO A 190 -11.89 2.73 -5.81
CA PRO A 190 -10.88 2.82 -6.88
C PRO A 190 -9.45 2.69 -6.36
N ARG A 191 -9.16 1.56 -5.69
CA ARG A 191 -7.88 1.32 -5.01
C ARG A 191 -6.71 1.07 -5.95
N ILE A 192 -7.00 0.66 -7.17
CA ILE A 192 -5.98 0.30 -8.17
C ILE A 192 -5.65 1.52 -9.02
N GLU A 193 -6.67 2.17 -9.59
CA GLU A 193 -6.50 3.28 -10.54
C GLU A 193 -5.92 4.52 -9.87
N LEU A 194 -6.24 4.77 -8.59
CA LEU A 194 -5.70 5.92 -7.86
C LEU A 194 -4.28 5.70 -7.33
N ASN A 195 -3.83 4.44 -7.25
CA ASN A 195 -2.51 4.06 -6.74
C ASN A 195 -1.37 4.67 -7.57
N ASP A 196 -1.50 4.64 -8.90
CA ASP A 196 -0.47 5.13 -9.83
C ASP A 196 -0.30 6.65 -9.80
N ILE A 197 -1.38 7.38 -9.52
CA ILE A 197 -1.39 8.85 -9.46
C ILE A 197 -1.17 9.40 -8.05
N GLY A 198 -0.92 8.52 -7.06
CA GLY A 198 -0.60 8.91 -5.69
C GLY A 198 -1.78 9.53 -4.93
N LEU A 199 -3.01 9.18 -5.31
CA LEU A 199 -4.21 9.56 -4.56
C LEU A 199 -4.61 8.43 -3.62
N ASP A 200 -4.82 8.77 -2.35
CA ASP A 200 -5.18 7.82 -1.30
C ASP A 200 -6.71 7.56 -1.32
N PRO A 201 -7.17 6.35 -1.67
CA PRO A 201 -8.58 5.96 -1.72
C PRO A 201 -9.16 5.61 -0.33
N TYR A 202 -8.45 5.86 0.77
CA TYR A 202 -8.84 5.46 2.11
C TYR A 202 -9.27 6.65 2.98
N PHE A 203 -9.97 6.33 4.07
CA PHE A 203 -10.22 7.25 5.15
C PHE A 203 -8.91 7.57 5.88
N PRO A 204 -8.74 8.80 6.41
CA PRO A 204 -7.60 9.13 7.24
C PRO A 204 -7.52 8.18 8.44
N ASP A 205 -6.30 7.86 8.84
CA ASP A 205 -6.06 7.11 10.06
C ASP A 205 -6.76 7.79 11.26
N GLY A 206 -7.18 6.99 12.25
CA GLY A 206 -7.99 7.45 13.38
C GLY A 206 -9.48 7.61 13.08
N THR A 207 -9.94 7.42 11.83
CA THR A 207 -11.38 7.34 11.53
C THR A 207 -12.00 6.13 12.23
N TRP A 208 -13.09 6.33 12.97
CA TRP A 208 -13.83 5.23 13.60
C TRP A 208 -14.47 4.35 12.52
N CYS A 209 -14.37 3.03 12.67
CA CYS A 209 -14.84 2.10 11.65
C CYS A 209 -15.72 0.96 12.20
N HIS A 210 -15.59 0.61 13.48
CA HIS A 210 -16.40 -0.45 14.09
C HIS A 210 -16.39 -0.38 15.61
N ASN A 211 -17.33 -1.09 16.22
CA ASN A 211 -17.33 -1.42 17.64
C ASN A 211 -17.88 -2.85 17.78
N ASP A 212 -17.16 -3.72 18.48
CA ASP A 212 -17.53 -5.13 18.67
C ASP A 212 -18.36 -5.37 19.95
N GLY A 213 -18.82 -4.30 20.59
CA GLY A 213 -19.51 -4.31 21.89
C GLY A 213 -18.55 -4.16 23.08
N ILE A 214 -17.24 -4.31 22.89
CA ILE A 214 -16.22 -4.22 23.94
C ILE A 214 -15.25 -3.08 23.65
N SER A 215 -14.76 -2.97 22.41
CA SER A 215 -13.73 -2.01 22.01
C SER A 215 -14.09 -1.34 20.69
N ASP A 216 -13.69 -0.07 20.58
CA ASP A 216 -13.75 0.67 19.33
C ASP A 216 -12.59 0.28 18.41
N TYR A 217 -12.87 0.34 17.11
CA TYR A 217 -11.92 0.09 16.04
C TYR A 217 -11.75 1.36 15.24
N TYR A 218 -10.52 1.57 14.79
CA TYR A 218 -10.12 2.75 14.05
C TYR A 218 -9.30 2.35 12.83
N CYS A 219 -9.38 3.16 11.78
CA CYS A 219 -8.53 3.02 10.62
C CYS A 219 -7.08 3.29 11.00
N MET A 220 -6.21 2.31 10.79
CA MET A 220 -4.78 2.40 11.01
C MET A 220 -4.07 1.66 9.89
N GLN A 221 -3.25 2.38 9.11
CA GLN A 221 -2.59 1.83 7.91
C GLN A 221 -3.61 1.16 6.99
N HIS A 222 -4.71 1.87 6.73
CA HIS A 222 -5.82 1.44 5.87
C HIS A 222 -6.64 0.25 6.36
N HIS A 223 -6.40 -0.27 7.57
CA HIS A 223 -7.14 -1.39 8.15
C HIS A 223 -7.97 -0.95 9.35
N CYS A 224 -9.16 -1.51 9.49
CA CYS A 224 -10.02 -1.32 10.66
C CYS A 224 -9.55 -2.23 11.80
N LEU A 225 -8.87 -1.63 12.77
CA LEU A 225 -8.16 -2.36 13.83
C LEU A 225 -8.59 -1.88 15.22
N PRO A 226 -8.58 -2.74 16.26
CA PRO A 226 -8.91 -2.33 17.62
C PRO A 226 -8.04 -1.18 18.13
N GLU A 227 -8.58 -0.30 18.99
CA GLU A 227 -7.85 0.85 19.55
C GLU A 227 -6.49 0.50 20.17
N ASN A 228 -6.39 -0.66 20.81
CA ASN A 228 -5.19 -1.14 21.49
C ASN A 228 -4.33 -2.08 20.65
N PHE A 229 -4.52 -2.10 19.32
CA PHE A 229 -3.79 -3.00 18.45
C PHE A 229 -2.28 -2.68 18.46
N GLN A 230 -1.47 -3.69 18.78
CA GLN A 230 -0.02 -3.60 18.68
C GLN A 230 0.44 -4.37 17.45
N LEU A 231 1.12 -3.67 16.55
CA LEU A 231 1.79 -4.26 15.40
C LEU A 231 2.80 -5.32 15.89
N THR A 232 2.48 -6.60 15.68
CA THR A 232 3.42 -7.70 15.94
C THR A 232 4.38 -7.87 14.76
N LYS A 233 5.45 -8.62 14.98
CA LYS A 233 6.49 -8.92 13.99
C LYS A 233 5.96 -9.63 12.73
N ASP A 234 4.78 -10.24 12.79
CA ASP A 234 4.14 -10.95 11.67
C ASP A 234 2.92 -10.18 11.11
N SER A 235 2.51 -9.09 11.76
CA SER A 235 1.33 -8.28 11.36
C SER A 235 1.61 -7.35 10.18
N ILE A 236 2.81 -7.38 9.63
CA ILE A 236 3.45 -6.20 9.04
C ILE A 236 2.84 -5.81 7.68
N TRP A 237 2.15 -6.73 7.01
CA TRP A 237 1.70 -6.46 5.65
C TRP A 237 0.41 -7.23 5.32
N ILE A 238 -0.63 -7.07 6.15
CA ILE A 238 -1.97 -7.54 5.78
C ILE A 238 -2.31 -6.88 4.45
N THR A 239 -2.28 -7.68 3.39
CA THR A 239 -2.61 -7.25 2.03
C THR A 239 -3.51 -8.28 1.48
N ASP A 240 -4.62 -7.80 0.98
CA ASP A 240 -5.57 -8.58 0.23
C ASP A 240 -5.11 -8.78 -1.22
N LEU A 241 -4.24 -7.91 -1.72
CA LEU A 241 -3.77 -7.92 -3.11
C LEU A 241 -2.26 -8.15 -3.16
N LEU A 242 -1.85 -9.24 -3.81
CA LEU A 242 -0.47 -9.68 -4.01
C LEU A 242 -0.10 -9.57 -5.50
N MET A 243 -0.37 -8.41 -6.09
CA MET A 243 -0.15 -8.14 -7.50
C MET A 243 0.83 -6.98 -7.69
N ALA A 244 1.55 -7.02 -8.82
CA ALA A 244 2.41 -5.92 -9.22
C ALA A 244 1.57 -4.73 -9.67
N GLN A 245 1.98 -3.53 -9.25
CA GLN A 245 1.33 -2.25 -9.51
C GLN A 245 2.31 -1.29 -10.19
N ASN A 246 3.17 -1.83 -11.05
CA ASN A 246 3.99 -1.04 -11.95
C ASN A 246 3.09 -0.38 -13.00
N ALA A 247 3.53 0.76 -13.52
CA ALA A 247 2.85 1.43 -14.63
C ALA A 247 2.64 0.45 -15.79
N LEU A 248 1.51 0.57 -16.50
CA LEU A 248 1.19 -0.27 -17.65
C LEU A 248 1.36 0.51 -18.97
N PRO A 249 1.71 -0.17 -20.07
CA PRO A 249 1.84 0.44 -21.40
C PRO A 249 0.49 0.81 -22.00
N HIS A 250 -0.60 0.22 -21.51
CA HIS A 250 -1.96 0.42 -21.98
C HIS A 250 -2.88 0.89 -20.83
N PRO A 251 -4.01 1.55 -21.14
CA PRO A 251 -5.01 1.91 -20.14
C PRO A 251 -5.45 0.68 -19.34
N LEU A 252 -5.43 0.81 -18.00
CA LEU A 252 -5.79 -0.27 -17.09
C LEU A 252 -7.26 -0.66 -17.29
N LYS A 253 -7.50 -1.93 -17.63
CA LYS A 253 -8.82 -2.55 -17.62
C LYS A 253 -8.83 -3.63 -16.55
N LEU A 254 -9.59 -3.39 -15.47
CA LEU A 254 -9.70 -4.34 -14.38
C LEU A 254 -10.53 -5.56 -14.79
N PRO A 255 -10.10 -6.79 -14.45
CA PRO A 255 -10.92 -7.98 -14.54
C PRO A 255 -12.22 -7.85 -13.73
N ASP A 256 -13.30 -8.47 -14.20
CA ASP A 256 -14.62 -8.39 -13.56
C ASP A 256 -14.61 -8.97 -12.13
N ASP A 257 -13.84 -10.02 -11.87
CA ASP A 257 -13.70 -10.63 -10.55
C ASP A 257 -13.01 -9.70 -9.54
N LEU A 258 -11.93 -9.01 -9.97
CA LEU A 258 -11.26 -8.00 -9.16
C LEU A 258 -12.17 -6.78 -8.93
N GLN A 259 -12.86 -6.32 -9.99
CA GLN A 259 -13.79 -5.21 -9.86
C GLN A 259 -14.94 -5.54 -8.90
N ASN A 260 -15.47 -6.77 -8.95
CA ASN A 260 -16.50 -7.25 -8.02
C ASN A 260 -15.99 -7.35 -6.57
N TYR A 261 -14.74 -7.78 -6.37
CA TYR A 261 -14.11 -7.82 -5.05
C TYR A 261 -13.96 -6.42 -4.43
N LEU A 262 -13.68 -5.43 -5.25
CA LEU A 262 -13.55 -4.01 -4.88
C LEU A 262 -14.88 -3.26 -4.83
N SER A 263 -16.01 -3.94 -5.07
CA SER A 263 -17.33 -3.33 -5.17
C SER A 263 -18.32 -3.84 -4.11
N LEU A 264 -19.29 -2.98 -3.81
CA LEU A 264 -20.46 -3.27 -3.00
C LEU A 264 -21.73 -3.03 -3.83
N ASP A 265 -22.79 -3.73 -3.47
CA ASP A 265 -24.11 -3.50 -4.04
C ASP A 265 -24.70 -2.15 -3.60
N ALA A 266 -25.89 -1.82 -4.12
CA ALA A 266 -26.57 -0.56 -3.81
C ALA A 266 -26.93 -0.39 -2.31
N HIS A 267 -26.88 -1.46 -1.53
CA HIS A 267 -27.14 -1.46 -0.09
C HIS A 267 -25.84 -1.46 0.75
N GLY A 268 -24.67 -1.40 0.10
CA GLY A 268 -23.38 -1.39 0.78
C GLY A 268 -22.91 -2.78 1.21
N LYS A 269 -23.48 -3.85 0.65
CA LYS A 269 -23.03 -5.23 0.91
C LYS A 269 -22.01 -5.66 -0.15
N PRO A 270 -20.95 -6.39 0.22
CA PRO A 270 -19.97 -6.91 -0.73
C PRO A 270 -20.58 -7.73 -1.88
N ILE A 271 -20.13 -7.46 -3.11
CA ILE A 271 -20.46 -8.30 -4.27
C ILE A 271 -19.63 -9.58 -4.23
N SER A 272 -18.33 -9.46 -3.96
CA SER A 272 -17.45 -10.59 -3.66
C SER A 272 -16.60 -10.31 -2.42
N THR A 273 -16.40 -11.33 -1.59
CA THR A 273 -15.52 -11.28 -0.41
C THR A 273 -14.21 -12.03 -0.63
N THR A 274 -14.06 -12.68 -1.78
CA THR A 274 -12.86 -13.42 -2.16
C THR A 274 -12.35 -12.94 -3.51
N TYR A 275 -11.04 -12.93 -3.64
CA TYR A 275 -10.35 -12.70 -4.90
C TYR A 275 -9.20 -13.69 -4.97
N GLN A 276 -9.11 -14.43 -6.08
CA GLN A 276 -7.94 -15.28 -6.34
C GLN A 276 -7.06 -14.56 -7.34
N ASP A 277 -5.86 -14.23 -6.90
CA ASP A 277 -4.88 -13.57 -7.74
C ASP A 277 -4.38 -14.56 -8.80
N ASN A 278 -4.91 -14.41 -10.01
CA ASN A 278 -4.49 -15.21 -11.18
C ASN A 278 -3.24 -14.63 -11.87
N ASN A 279 -2.46 -13.77 -11.19
CA ASN A 279 -1.31 -13.05 -11.76
C ASN A 279 -1.69 -12.17 -12.98
N PHE A 280 -2.86 -11.53 -12.96
CA PHE A 280 -3.35 -10.75 -14.11
C PHE A 280 -2.51 -9.49 -14.38
N LEU A 281 -1.85 -8.94 -13.35
CA LEU A 281 -0.92 -7.82 -13.48
C LEU A 281 0.53 -8.31 -13.38
N LYS A 282 0.90 -9.29 -14.20
CA LYS A 282 2.32 -9.54 -14.46
C LYS A 282 2.92 -8.28 -15.11
N PRO A 283 4.19 -7.97 -14.84
CA PRO A 283 4.89 -6.94 -15.60
C PRO A 283 4.69 -7.23 -17.09
N PRO A 284 4.28 -6.23 -17.89
CA PRO A 284 4.18 -6.38 -19.34
C PRO A 284 5.53 -6.86 -19.88
N SER A 285 5.50 -7.65 -20.95
CA SER A 285 6.74 -7.98 -21.65
C SER A 285 7.41 -6.70 -22.17
N GLU A 286 8.75 -6.69 -22.31
CA GLU A 286 9.45 -5.50 -22.84
C GLU A 286 8.93 -5.11 -24.23
N ASP A 287 8.50 -6.08 -25.02
CA ASP A 287 7.91 -5.88 -26.35
C ASP A 287 6.62 -5.03 -26.30
N GLU A 288 5.85 -5.08 -25.21
CA GLU A 288 4.63 -4.27 -25.05
C GLU A 288 4.93 -2.79 -24.77
N TRP A 289 6.14 -2.48 -24.29
CA TRP A 289 6.63 -1.12 -24.14
C TRP A 289 7.29 -0.59 -25.41
N ALA A 290 7.64 -1.48 -26.35
CA ALA A 290 8.28 -1.09 -27.59
C ALA A 290 7.30 -0.27 -28.44
N THR A 291 7.71 0.94 -28.80
CA THR A 291 6.98 1.72 -29.78
C THR A 291 7.31 1.15 -31.16
N VAL A 292 6.34 0.54 -31.84
CA VAL A 292 6.52 0.09 -33.22
C VAL A 292 6.61 1.33 -34.11
N ASP A 293 7.83 1.72 -34.47
CA ASP A 293 8.15 2.92 -35.25
C ASP A 293 8.31 2.64 -36.75
N TYR A 294 8.00 1.42 -37.19
CA TYR A 294 8.05 0.99 -38.59
C TYR A 294 6.67 0.66 -39.16
N VAL A 295 6.51 0.85 -40.48
CA VAL A 295 5.32 0.47 -41.24
C VAL A 295 5.65 -0.75 -42.08
N GLU A 296 4.96 -1.87 -41.86
CA GLU A 296 5.04 -3.02 -42.75
C GLU A 296 4.34 -2.70 -44.07
N ILE A 297 5.11 -2.51 -45.14
CA ILE A 297 4.57 -2.41 -46.50
C ILE A 297 4.38 -3.84 -47.00
N LYS A 298 3.12 -4.27 -47.13
CA LYS A 298 2.79 -5.53 -47.81
C LYS A 298 3.12 -5.40 -49.30
N ASN A 299 4.02 -6.26 -49.77
CA ASN A 299 4.28 -6.45 -51.21
C ASN A 299 3.09 -7.07 -51.92
#